data_AF-A0A813LKX9-F1
#
_entry.id   AF-A0A813LKX9-F1
#
_cell.length_a   1.000
_cell.length_b   1.000
_cell.length_c   1.000
_cell.angle_alpha   90.00
_cell.angle_beta   90.00
_cell.angle_gamma   90.00
#
_symmetry.space_group_name_H-M   'P 1'
#
loop_
_entity.id
_entity.type
_entity.pdbx_description
1 polymer ?
#
loop_
_entity_poly.entity_id
_entity_poly.type
_entity_poly.pdbx_seq_one_letter_code
_entity_poly.pdbx_strand_id
1 'polypeptide(L)'
;MDSESFGFTVEWFDAQADLMREYSLTVFKMAKGPLEAAMYDPKSKRAFLKRMAIPDLRLEDLHVGSTVTIYARHLKVKSYADSHTSNYLDSSRTELALLVQPHSFNKLGQVMSCFEAAGLTMSRVRLVNHNGPVVAIQ
;
A
#
# COMPACT_ATOMS: atom_id res chain seq x y z
N MET A 1 0.42 26.45 -0.88
CA MET A 1 0.70 25.86 -2.21
C MET A 1 1.18 24.46 -1.96
N ASP A 2 0.54 23.50 -2.60
CA ASP A 2 0.94 22.09 -2.52
C ASP A 2 2.35 21.95 -3.07
N SER A 3 3.22 21.17 -2.43
CA SER A 3 4.56 20.98 -2.97
C SER A 3 4.53 19.97 -4.11
N GLU A 4 3.80 18.86 -3.94
CA GLU A 4 3.71 17.78 -4.95
C GLU A 4 2.37 17.04 -4.84
N SER A 5 1.93 16.42 -5.93
CA SER A 5 0.76 15.54 -5.98
C SER A 5 1.06 14.24 -6.72
N PHE A 6 0.43 13.16 -6.27
CA PHE A 6 0.63 11.80 -6.76
C PHE A 6 -0.71 11.17 -7.10
N GLY A 7 -0.80 10.55 -8.28
CA GLY A 7 -2.04 9.98 -8.79
C GLY A 7 -2.03 8.45 -8.80
N PHE A 8 -3.15 7.85 -8.40
CA PHE A 8 -3.32 6.41 -8.32
C PHE A 8 -4.70 5.98 -8.85
N THR A 9 -4.77 4.79 -9.42
CA THR A 9 -6.02 4.07 -9.63
C THR A 9 -6.15 3.06 -8.50
N VAL A 10 -7.24 3.12 -7.74
CA VAL A 10 -7.50 2.23 -6.60
C VAL A 10 -8.80 1.47 -6.78
N GLU A 11 -8.84 0.25 -6.26
CA GLU A 11 -10.04 -0.57 -6.20
C GLU A 11 -10.55 -0.71 -4.77
N TRP A 12 -11.86 -0.69 -4.60
CA TRP A 12 -12.54 -0.87 -3.33
C TRP A 12 -13.72 -1.84 -3.50
N PHE A 13 -13.81 -2.81 -2.61
CA PHE A 13 -14.96 -3.69 -2.52
C PHE A 13 -16.07 -3.04 -1.69
N ASP A 14 -17.18 -2.68 -2.34
CA ASP A 14 -18.38 -2.18 -1.70
C ASP A 14 -19.22 -3.37 -1.21
N ALA A 15 -19.10 -3.70 0.08
CA ALA A 15 -19.77 -4.85 0.68
C ALA A 15 -21.30 -4.76 0.65
N GLN A 16 -21.88 -3.56 0.60
CA GLN A 16 -23.34 -3.41 0.54
C GLN A 16 -23.89 -3.71 -0.86
N ALA A 17 -23.12 -3.35 -1.88
CA ALA A 17 -23.49 -3.56 -3.28
C ALA A 17 -22.92 -4.86 -3.87
N ASP A 18 -22.10 -5.59 -3.10
CA ASP A 18 -21.32 -6.76 -3.56
C ASP A 18 -20.56 -6.48 -4.87
N LEU A 19 -19.89 -5.32 -4.92
CA LEU A 19 -19.31 -4.80 -6.16
C LEU A 19 -17.91 -4.23 -5.96
N MET A 20 -17.00 -4.60 -6.87
CA MET A 20 -15.71 -3.95 -7.03
C MET A 20 -15.84 -2.62 -7.76
N ARG A 21 -15.47 -1.53 -7.09
CA ARG A 21 -15.46 -0.18 -7.63
C ARG A 21 -14.04 0.32 -7.81
N GLU A 22 -13.84 1.12 -8.85
CA GLU A 22 -12.56 1.73 -9.16
C GLU A 22 -12.66 3.25 -9.00
N TYR A 23 -11.68 3.86 -8.36
CA TYR A 23 -11.59 5.29 -8.12
C TYR A 23 -10.23 5.82 -8.54
N SER A 24 -10.20 7.09 -8.95
CA SER A 24 -8.96 7.84 -9.04
C SER A 24 -8.68 8.48 -7.69
N LEU A 25 -7.54 8.13 -7.09
CA LEU A 25 -7.04 8.69 -5.84
C LEU A 25 -5.93 9.69 -6.17
N THR A 26 -6.01 10.89 -5.60
CA THR A 26 -4.93 11.88 -5.65
C THR A 26 -4.46 12.16 -4.24
N VAL A 27 -3.16 11.99 -4.01
CA VAL A 27 -2.51 12.28 -2.73
C VAL A 27 -1.66 13.53 -2.88
N PHE A 28 -1.84 14.48 -1.98
CA PHE A 28 -1.15 15.76 -1.97
C PHE A 28 -0.14 15.75 -0.82
N LYS A 29 1.13 15.97 -1.16
CA LYS A 29 2.21 16.14 -0.19
C LYS A 29 2.37 17.61 0.11
N MET A 30 2.16 17.98 1.36
CA MET A 30 2.33 19.35 1.85
C MET A 30 3.78 19.55 2.32
N ALA A 31 4.24 20.82 2.33
CA ALA A 31 5.55 21.16 2.87
C ALA A 31 5.68 20.85 4.38
N LYS A 32 4.56 20.95 5.12
CA LYS A 32 4.44 20.59 6.53
C LYS A 32 3.05 20.03 6.79
N GLY A 33 2.94 19.03 7.64
CA GLY A 33 1.68 18.40 8.03
C GLY A 33 1.42 17.04 7.37
N PRO A 34 0.25 16.44 7.64
CA PRO A 34 -0.11 15.13 7.11
C PRO A 34 -0.35 15.17 5.60
N LEU A 35 -0.33 14.01 4.96
CA LEU A 35 -0.75 13.88 3.57
C LEU A 35 -2.26 14.18 3.47
N GLU A 36 -2.65 14.77 2.36
CA GLU A 36 -4.06 14.95 2.03
C GLU A 36 -4.46 14.05 0.87
N ALA A 37 -5.69 13.55 0.86
CA ALA A 37 -6.19 12.68 -0.19
C ALA A 37 -7.54 13.19 -0.71
N ALA A 38 -7.74 13.06 -2.03
CA ALA A 38 -9.03 13.24 -2.69
C ALA A 38 -9.33 12.03 -3.57
N MET A 39 -10.61 11.67 -3.69
CA MET A 39 -11.03 10.58 -4.58
C MET A 39 -12.10 11.06 -5.57
N TYR A 40 -11.93 10.64 -6.81
CA TYR A 40 -12.87 10.89 -7.90
C TYR A 40 -13.40 9.57 -8.45
N ASP A 41 -14.70 9.50 -8.67
CA ASP A 41 -15.35 8.38 -9.34
C ASP A 41 -15.41 8.65 -10.84
N PRO A 42 -14.59 7.95 -11.67
CA PRO A 42 -14.60 8.16 -13.11
C PRO A 42 -15.90 7.69 -13.78
N LYS A 43 -16.63 6.73 -13.19
CA LYS A 43 -17.90 6.23 -13.75
C LYS A 43 -19.03 7.22 -13.54
N SER A 44 -19.19 7.73 -12.31
CA SER A 44 -20.25 8.69 -11.99
C SER A 44 -19.87 10.16 -12.22
N LYS A 45 -18.62 10.42 -12.63
CA LYS A 45 -18.06 11.73 -12.94
C LYS A 45 -18.23 12.76 -11.81
N ARG A 46 -18.01 12.32 -10.57
CA ARG A 46 -18.14 13.17 -9.38
C ARG A 46 -17.07 12.87 -8.35
N ALA A 47 -16.81 13.84 -7.49
CA ALA A 47 -15.99 13.64 -6.30
C ALA A 47 -16.64 12.59 -5.39
N PHE A 48 -15.88 11.57 -5.02
CA PHE A 48 -16.27 10.56 -4.04
C PHE A 48 -15.81 10.95 -2.63
N LEU A 49 -14.56 11.43 -2.52
CA LEU A 49 -13.98 12.00 -1.30
C LEU A 49 -13.42 13.38 -1.62
N LYS A 50 -13.89 14.40 -0.90
CA LYS A 50 -13.29 15.73 -0.98
C LYS A 50 -11.89 15.71 -0.36
N ARG A 51 -11.02 16.56 -0.87
CA ARG A 51 -9.65 16.69 -0.37
C ARG A 51 -9.63 16.91 1.15
N MET A 52 -8.88 16.07 1.86
CA MET A 52 -8.75 16.15 3.31
C MET A 52 -7.51 15.43 3.83
N ALA A 53 -7.05 15.81 5.01
CA ALA A 53 -5.90 15.22 5.69
C ALA A 53 -6.16 13.78 6.13
N ILE A 54 -5.18 12.90 5.87
CA ILE A 54 -5.13 11.51 6.33
C ILE A 54 -3.85 11.34 7.17
N PRO A 55 -3.92 11.48 8.51
CA PRO A 55 -2.73 11.53 9.36
C PRO A 55 -1.82 10.30 9.29
N ASP A 56 -2.41 9.11 9.19
CA ASP A 56 -1.67 7.83 9.24
C ASP A 56 -1.24 7.33 7.85
N LEU A 57 -1.51 8.09 6.79
CA LEU A 57 -1.14 7.71 5.43
C LEU A 57 0.31 8.08 5.17
N ARG A 58 1.12 7.08 4.80
CA ARG A 58 2.48 7.29 4.30
C ARG A 58 2.52 7.08 2.80
N LEU A 59 3.31 7.90 2.12
CA LEU A 59 3.41 7.85 0.66
C LEU A 59 4.08 6.54 0.19
N GLU A 60 5.03 6.02 0.97
CA GLU A 60 5.72 4.74 0.76
C GLU A 60 4.79 3.51 0.78
N ASP A 61 3.64 3.61 1.45
CA ASP A 61 2.66 2.52 1.51
C ASP A 61 1.83 2.43 0.22
N LEU A 62 1.82 3.47 -0.62
CA LEU A 62 1.00 3.57 -1.83
C LEU A 62 1.69 3.01 -3.09
N HIS A 63 2.13 1.76 -3.04
CA HIS A 63 2.71 1.07 -4.21
C HIS A 63 1.71 0.12 -4.88
N VAL A 64 1.92 -0.23 -6.14
CA VAL A 64 1.03 -1.15 -6.87
C VAL A 64 0.91 -2.50 -6.13
N GLY A 65 -0.34 -2.93 -5.89
CA GLY A 65 -0.67 -4.15 -5.17
C GLY A 65 -0.80 -3.99 -3.65
N SER A 66 -0.37 -2.86 -3.08
CA SER A 66 -0.60 -2.52 -1.67
C SER A 66 -2.09 -2.30 -1.39
N THR A 67 -2.45 -2.37 -0.11
CA THR A 67 -3.78 -1.97 0.36
C THR A 67 -3.62 -0.96 1.49
N VAL A 68 -4.23 0.20 1.33
CA VAL A 68 -4.23 1.29 2.33
C VAL A 68 -5.63 1.52 2.84
N THR A 69 -5.76 2.00 4.08
CA THR A 69 -7.06 2.33 4.66
C THR A 69 -7.29 3.83 4.66
N ILE A 70 -8.35 4.28 3.98
CA ILE A 70 -8.79 5.69 3.97
C ILE A 70 -10.26 5.72 4.37
N TYR A 71 -10.60 6.36 5.48
CA TYR A 71 -11.97 6.45 6.02
C TYR A 71 -12.72 5.11 6.04
N ALA A 72 -12.14 4.13 6.74
CA ALA A 72 -12.67 2.76 6.88
C ALA A 72 -12.87 1.99 5.56
N ARG A 73 -12.25 2.44 4.46
CA ARG A 73 -12.23 1.73 3.18
C ARG A 73 -10.84 1.18 2.93
N HIS A 74 -10.75 -0.12 2.70
CA HIS A 74 -9.53 -0.79 2.26
C HIS A 74 -9.41 -0.60 0.75
N LEU A 75 -8.53 0.30 0.35
CA LEU A 75 -8.29 0.67 -1.05
C LEU A 75 -7.05 -0.08 -1.52
N LYS A 76 -7.21 -0.95 -2.50
CA LYS A 76 -6.08 -1.63 -3.12
C LYS A 76 -5.56 -0.81 -4.29
N VAL A 77 -4.27 -0.51 -4.31
CA VAL A 77 -3.64 0.26 -5.38
C VAL A 77 -3.48 -0.64 -6.60
N LYS A 78 -4.17 -0.30 -7.69
CA LYS A 78 -4.15 -1.06 -8.94
C LYS A 78 -3.03 -0.61 -9.88
N SER A 79 -2.83 0.69 -9.99
CA SER A 79 -1.78 1.29 -10.82
C SER A 79 -1.49 2.73 -10.40
N TYR A 80 -0.34 3.25 -10.81
CA TYR A 80 -0.08 4.69 -10.80
C TYR A 80 -0.85 5.37 -11.94
N ALA A 81 -1.26 6.62 -11.75
CA ALA A 81 -1.98 7.39 -12.77
C ALA A 81 -1.06 8.06 -13.78
N ASP A 82 0.20 8.29 -13.41
CA ASP A 82 1.20 8.97 -14.23
C ASP A 82 2.63 8.47 -13.96
N SER A 83 3.53 8.78 -14.89
CA SER A 83 4.94 8.37 -14.82
C SER A 83 5.72 9.12 -13.75
N HIS A 84 5.29 10.32 -13.37
CA HIS A 84 5.90 11.07 -12.28
C HIS A 84 5.77 10.28 -10.95
N THR A 85 4.56 9.81 -10.67
CA THR A 85 4.24 9.01 -9.49
C THR A 85 4.99 7.68 -9.50
N SER A 86 5.03 6.98 -10.63
CA SER A 86 5.79 5.72 -10.73
C SER A 86 7.28 5.94 -10.50
N ASN A 87 7.87 6.95 -11.14
CA ASN A 87 9.29 7.23 -11.00
C ASN A 87 9.65 7.64 -9.57
N TYR A 88 8.79 8.41 -8.90
CA TYR A 88 9.00 8.81 -7.51
C TYR A 88 8.98 7.61 -6.55
N LEU A 89 8.00 6.71 -6.71
CA LEU A 89 7.76 5.61 -5.78
C LEU A 89 8.59 4.36 -6.07
N ASP A 90 8.84 4.04 -7.34
CA ASP A 90 9.54 2.82 -7.72
C ASP A 90 11.07 2.99 -7.73
N SER A 91 11.58 4.21 -7.92
CA SER A 91 13.04 4.45 -8.01
C SER A 91 13.82 4.09 -6.75
N SER A 92 13.16 4.03 -5.60
CA SER A 92 13.78 3.72 -4.30
C SER A 92 13.37 2.35 -3.74
N ARG A 93 12.53 1.59 -4.46
CA ARG A 93 11.93 0.36 -3.95
C ARG A 93 12.66 -0.87 -4.46
N THR A 94 13.23 -1.64 -3.53
CA THR A 94 13.80 -2.97 -3.81
C THR A 94 12.92 -4.01 -3.13
N GLU A 95 12.38 -4.96 -3.91
CA GLU A 95 11.66 -6.11 -3.36
C GLU A 95 12.62 -7.27 -3.15
N LEU A 96 12.53 -7.93 -2.00
CA LEU A 96 13.31 -9.11 -1.65
C LEU A 96 12.36 -10.18 -1.15
N ALA A 97 12.52 -11.42 -1.60
CA ALA A 97 11.81 -12.57 -1.06
C ALA A 97 12.79 -13.51 -0.36
N LEU A 98 12.50 -13.84 0.90
CA LEU A 98 13.32 -14.72 1.74
C LEU A 98 12.51 -15.93 2.20
N LEU A 99 13.14 -17.10 2.16
CA LEU A 99 12.56 -18.35 2.62
C LEU A 99 13.19 -18.75 3.96
N VAL A 100 12.37 -18.79 5.01
CA VAL A 100 12.72 -19.35 6.31
C VAL A 100 12.56 -20.86 6.24
N GLN A 101 13.67 -21.57 6.40
CA GLN A 101 13.73 -23.02 6.44
C GLN A 101 12.90 -23.59 7.62
N PRO A 102 12.34 -24.82 7.49
CA PRO A 102 11.48 -25.41 8.53
C PRO A 102 12.13 -25.50 9.91
N HIS A 103 13.43 -25.83 9.95
CA HIS A 103 14.20 -25.95 11.20
C HIS A 103 14.40 -24.62 11.95
N SER A 104 14.17 -23.49 11.29
CA SER A 104 14.28 -22.15 11.87
C SER A 104 12.91 -21.54 12.20
N PHE A 105 11.81 -22.27 11.97
CA PHE A 105 10.45 -21.77 12.18
C PHE A 105 10.19 -21.37 13.63
N ASN A 106 10.73 -22.13 14.59
CA ASN A 106 10.64 -21.78 16.02
C ASN A 106 11.34 -20.45 16.38
N LYS A 107 12.19 -19.91 15.50
CA LYS A 107 12.87 -18.62 15.65
C LYS A 107 12.26 -17.52 14.77
N LEU A 108 11.11 -17.76 14.14
CA LEU A 108 10.50 -16.82 13.18
C LEU A 108 10.30 -15.42 13.77
N GLY A 109 9.90 -15.31 15.04
CA GLY A 109 9.78 -14.03 15.72
C GLY A 109 11.10 -13.25 15.78
N GLN A 110 12.22 -13.94 16.08
CA GLN A 110 13.55 -13.31 16.07
C GLN A 110 13.95 -12.88 14.66
N VAL A 111 13.62 -13.69 13.64
CA VAL A 111 13.84 -13.32 12.25
C VAL A 111 13.09 -12.03 11.94
N MET A 112 11.78 -11.95 12.22
CA MET A 112 10.97 -10.74 11.99
C MET A 112 11.53 -9.51 12.71
N SER A 113 11.92 -9.65 13.98
CA SER A 113 12.54 -8.55 14.73
C SER A 113 13.86 -8.07 14.11
N CYS A 114 14.66 -8.95 13.52
CA CYS A 114 15.87 -8.56 12.79
C CYS A 114 15.55 -7.74 11.53
N PHE A 115 14.46 -8.03 10.81
CA PHE A 115 14.04 -7.23 9.66
C PHE A 115 13.61 -5.84 10.09
N GLU A 116 12.78 -5.75 11.12
CA GLU A 116 12.35 -4.46 11.69
C GLU A 116 13.55 -3.64 12.17
N ALA A 117 14.51 -4.27 12.88
CA ALA A 117 15.74 -3.62 13.34
C ALA A 117 16.66 -3.17 12.19
N ALA A 118 16.62 -3.85 11.05
CA ALA A 118 17.34 -3.47 9.84
C ALA A 118 16.63 -2.38 9.01
N GLY A 119 15.44 -1.91 9.47
CA GLY A 119 14.64 -0.92 8.74
C GLY A 119 13.94 -1.48 7.51
N LEU A 120 13.74 -2.80 7.43
CA LEU A 120 13.03 -3.45 6.33
C LEU A 120 11.54 -3.54 6.64
N THR A 121 10.71 -3.24 5.65
CA THR A 121 9.26 -3.41 5.73
C THR A 121 8.87 -4.77 5.16
N MET A 122 8.22 -5.61 5.98
CA MET A 122 7.66 -6.88 5.53
C MET A 122 6.27 -6.62 4.92
N SER A 123 6.12 -6.87 3.62
CA SER A 123 4.88 -6.68 2.87
C SER A 123 3.97 -7.92 2.90
N ARG A 124 4.57 -9.12 2.90
CA ARG A 124 3.83 -10.40 2.92
C ARG A 124 4.59 -11.44 3.69
N VAL A 125 3.88 -12.17 4.54
CA VAL A 125 4.42 -13.36 5.22
C VAL A 125 3.47 -14.52 4.97
N ARG A 126 3.96 -15.63 4.42
CA ARG A 126 3.15 -16.78 4.00
C ARG A 126 3.83 -18.09 4.36
N LEU A 127 3.06 -19.07 4.81
CA LEU A 127 3.52 -20.45 4.91
C LEU A 127 3.36 -21.10 3.53
N VAL A 128 4.45 -21.62 2.95
CA VAL A 128 4.51 -22.00 1.51
C VAL A 128 4.74 -23.50 1.26
N ASN A 129 4.81 -24.33 2.30
CA ASN A 129 4.98 -25.78 2.14
C ASN A 129 3.92 -26.56 2.92
N HIS A 130 3.34 -27.57 2.28
CA HIS A 130 2.37 -28.50 2.87
C HIS A 130 2.99 -29.47 3.89
N ASN A 131 4.27 -29.83 3.72
CA ASN A 131 4.93 -30.88 4.52
C ASN A 131 5.79 -30.35 5.69
N GLY A 132 5.80 -29.05 5.92
CA GLY A 132 6.55 -28.44 7.01
C GLY A 132 6.50 -26.91 6.94
N PRO A 133 6.78 -26.19 8.03
CA PRO A 133 6.55 -24.76 8.09
C PRO A 133 7.68 -23.97 7.40
N VAL A 134 7.74 -24.02 6.07
CA VAL A 134 8.54 -23.08 5.28
C VAL A 134 7.78 -21.77 5.23
N VAL A 135 8.42 -20.67 5.61
CA VAL A 135 7.79 -19.33 5.58
C VAL A 135 8.48 -18.48 4.53
N ALA A 136 7.71 -17.95 3.58
CA ALA A 136 8.15 -16.90 2.67
C ALA A 136 7.85 -15.54 3.27
N ILE A 137 8.86 -14.67 3.35
CA ILE A 137 8.76 -13.27 3.75
C ILE A 137 9.14 -12.43 2.53
N GLN A 138 8.29 -11.49 2.14
CA GLN A 138 8.49 -10.54 1.06
C GLN A 138 8.30 -9.11 1.58
#